data_AF-A0A7Y2BWN6-F1
#
_entry.id   AF-A0A7Y2BWN6-F1
#
_cell.length_a   1.000
_cell.length_b   1.000
_cell.length_c   1.000
_cell.angle_alpha   90.00
_cell.angle_beta   90.00
_cell.angle_gamma   90.00
#
_symmetry.space_group_name_H-M   'P 1'
#
loop_
_entity.id
_entity.type
_entity.pdbx_description
1 polymer ?
#
loop_
_entity_poly.entity_id
_entity_poly.type
_entity_poly.pdbx_seq_one_letter_code
_entity_poly.pdbx_strand_id
1 'polypeptide(L)'
;MKAPTLLIFIGLFILSCKPASEQTAPVEDNAHLGVAQMEITGNAESQKYFTEGLLLLHSFEYEDAREQFLKAQEADSTCIMAYWGEAMTHNHTLWQFQELEEAQAALNKIG
;
A
#
# COMPACT_ATOMS: atom_id res chain seq x y z
N MET A 1 -8.24 36.51 62.38
CA MET A 1 -8.42 37.13 61.04
C MET A 1 -7.06 37.07 60.36
N LYS A 2 -6.74 36.34 59.28
CA LYS A 2 -7.47 35.57 58.28
C LYS A 2 -6.51 34.43 57.86
N ALA A 3 -6.82 33.17 58.16
CA ALA A 3 -6.42 32.03 57.34
C ALA A 3 -7.67 31.73 56.50
N PRO A 4 -7.63 31.72 55.15
CA PRO A 4 -7.33 30.45 54.46
C PRO A 4 -6.90 30.58 52.97
N THR A 5 -6.39 31.72 52.49
CA THR A 5 -6.29 31.95 51.02
C THR A 5 -5.09 31.27 50.34
N LEU A 6 -4.01 30.97 51.07
CA LEU A 6 -2.74 30.52 50.47
C LEU A 6 -2.65 29.00 50.21
N LEU A 7 -3.53 28.19 50.82
CA LEU A 7 -3.53 26.73 50.65
C LEU A 7 -4.42 26.24 49.49
N ILE A 8 -5.17 27.12 48.83
CA ILE A 8 -6.07 26.76 47.72
C ILE A 8 -5.31 26.65 46.39
N PHE A 9 -4.19 27.35 46.21
CA PHE A 9 -3.48 27.39 44.92
C PHE A 9 -2.54 26.21 44.64
N ILE A 10 -2.14 25.43 45.65
CA ILE A 10 -1.26 24.25 45.44
C ILE A 10 -2.07 22.97 45.16
N GLY A 11 -3.33 22.91 45.60
CA GLY A 11 -4.19 21.73 45.40
C GLY A 11 -4.77 21.59 43.98
N LEU A 12 -4.79 22.68 43.18
CA LEU A 12 -5.46 22.68 41.88
C LEU A 12 -4.57 22.24 40.70
N PHE A 13 -3.27 22.00 40.92
CA PHE A 13 -2.33 21.66 39.85
C PHE A 13 -2.03 20.16 39.74
N ILE A 14 -2.40 19.35 40.73
CA ILE A 14 -2.04 17.92 40.79
C ILE A 14 -3.17 17.01 40.29
N LEU A 15 -4.35 17.55 39.97
CA LEU A 15 -5.49 16.79 39.46
C LEU A 15 -5.62 16.80 37.92
N SER A 16 -4.52 17.03 37.20
CA SER A 16 -4.51 17.02 35.73
C SER A 16 -3.38 16.17 35.14
N CYS A 17 -2.96 15.12 35.85
CA CYS A 17 -2.28 13.98 35.23
C CYS A 17 -3.22 12.78 35.29
N LYS A 18 -4.07 12.66 34.26
CA LYS A 18 -4.52 11.32 33.87
C LYS A 18 -3.25 10.58 33.42
N PRO A 19 -2.99 9.34 33.88
CA PRO A 19 -2.01 8.52 33.18
C PRO A 19 -2.46 8.48 31.73
N ALA A 20 -1.55 8.81 30.81
CA ALA A 20 -1.78 8.52 29.40
C ALA A 20 -1.95 7.00 29.34
N SER A 21 -3.20 6.54 29.26
CA SER A 21 -3.48 5.27 28.64
C SER A 21 -2.81 5.38 27.29
N GLU A 22 -1.87 4.47 27.02
CA GLU A 22 -1.35 4.23 25.68
C GLU A 22 -2.57 3.87 24.84
N GLN A 23 -3.19 4.90 24.28
CA GLN A 23 -4.35 4.77 23.43
C GLN A 23 -3.72 4.45 22.09
N THR A 24 -3.32 3.19 21.93
CA THR A 24 -3.21 2.60 20.61
C THR A 24 -4.61 2.74 20.02
N ALA A 25 -4.82 3.83 19.28
CA ALA A 25 -5.92 3.88 18.34
C ALA A 25 -5.86 2.55 17.56
N PRO A 26 -6.98 1.87 17.33
CA PRO A 26 -6.98 0.75 16.39
C PRO A 26 -6.34 1.30 15.12
N VAL A 27 -5.18 0.75 14.76
CA VAL A 27 -4.61 0.98 13.44
C VAL A 27 -5.65 0.35 12.53
N GLU A 28 -6.52 1.17 11.96
CA GLU A 28 -7.31 0.74 10.83
C GLU A 28 -6.30 0.46 9.72
N ASP A 29 -5.94 -0.82 9.60
CA ASP A 29 -5.06 -1.38 8.59
C ASP A 29 -5.81 -1.43 7.24
N ASN A 30 -6.22 -0.25 6.80
CA ASN A 30 -6.93 -0.04 5.55
C ASN A 30 -6.04 0.87 4.70
N ALA A 31 -4.85 0.38 4.34
CA ALA A 31 -4.04 1.01 3.29
C ALA A 31 -4.84 0.96 1.97
N HIS A 32 -5.74 1.93 1.80
CA HIS A 32 -6.65 1.98 0.68
C HIS A 32 -5.95 2.64 -0.49
N LEU A 33 -5.54 1.83 -1.48
CA LEU A 33 -4.86 2.28 -2.71
C LEU A 33 -5.78 3.01 -3.71
N GLY A 34 -7.01 3.38 -3.31
CA GLY A 34 -8.04 3.88 -4.21
C GLY A 34 -8.75 2.79 -5.04
N VAL A 35 -9.31 3.19 -6.19
CA VAL A 35 -10.10 2.32 -7.06
C VAL A 35 -9.68 2.51 -8.51
N ALA A 36 -9.33 1.41 -9.17
CA ALA A 36 -9.10 1.29 -10.60
C ALA A 36 -9.56 -0.10 -11.02
N GLN A 37 -10.18 -0.21 -12.19
CA GLN A 37 -10.76 -1.45 -12.69
C GLN A 37 -10.35 -1.65 -14.15
N MET A 38 -9.97 -2.89 -14.47
CA MET A 38 -9.69 -3.33 -15.82
C MET A 38 -10.19 -4.76 -15.94
N GLU A 39 -11.05 -4.99 -16.93
CA GLU A 39 -11.54 -6.32 -17.25
C GLU A 39 -10.42 -7.13 -17.91
N ILE A 40 -10.03 -8.23 -17.28
CA ILE A 40 -8.95 -9.12 -17.76
C ILE A 40 -9.40 -10.58 -17.73
N THR A 41 -8.72 -11.41 -18.54
CA THR A 41 -8.90 -12.87 -18.50
C THR A 41 -7.96 -13.49 -17.48
N GLY A 42 -8.43 -14.50 -16.77
CA GLY A 42 -7.68 -15.25 -15.76
C GLY A 42 -8.62 -15.78 -14.68
N ASN A 43 -8.14 -16.65 -13.81
CA ASN A 43 -8.90 -17.09 -12.63
C ASN A 43 -9.09 -15.96 -11.60
N ALA A 44 -9.95 -16.17 -10.61
CA ALA A 44 -10.29 -15.13 -9.63
C ALA A 44 -9.11 -14.68 -8.77
N GLU A 45 -8.14 -15.57 -8.51
CA GLU A 45 -6.97 -15.26 -7.70
C GLU A 45 -5.97 -14.39 -8.47
N SER A 46 -5.71 -14.71 -9.73
CA SER A 46 -4.85 -13.86 -10.59
C SER A 46 -5.48 -12.50 -10.83
N GLN A 47 -6.80 -12.41 -10.99
CA GLN A 47 -7.52 -11.13 -11.10
C GLN A 47 -7.37 -10.26 -9.85
N LYS A 48 -7.42 -10.87 -8.66
CA LYS A 48 -7.21 -10.16 -7.39
C LYS A 48 -5.82 -9.55 -7.34
N TYR A 49 -4.78 -10.37 -7.56
CA TYR A 49 -3.39 -9.90 -7.54
C TYR A 49 -3.11 -8.87 -8.63
N PHE A 50 -3.64 -9.07 -9.84
CA PHE A 50 -3.53 -8.08 -10.91
C PHE A 50 -4.15 -6.73 -10.52
N THR A 51 -5.32 -6.74 -9.88
CA THR A 51 -5.99 -5.51 -9.44
C THR A 51 -5.15 -4.76 -8.40
N GLU A 52 -4.56 -5.48 -7.45
CA GLU A 52 -3.65 -4.89 -6.45
C GLU A 52 -2.40 -4.30 -7.11
N GLY A 53 -1.77 -5.04 -8.03
CA GLY A 53 -0.62 -4.58 -8.80
C GLY A 53 -0.93 -3.34 -9.65
N LEU A 54 -2.12 -3.28 -10.27
CA LEU A 54 -2.57 -2.13 -11.05
C LEU A 54 -2.72 -0.88 -10.18
N LEU A 55 -3.26 -1.02 -8.97
CA LEU A 55 -3.42 0.08 -8.01
C LEU A 55 -2.09 0.61 -7.49
N LEU A 56 -1.15 -0.31 -7.18
CA LEU A 56 0.22 0.05 -6.78
C LEU A 56 0.97 0.74 -7.93
N LEU A 57 0.86 0.20 -9.16
CA LEU A 57 1.46 0.79 -10.35
C LEU A 57 0.90 2.20 -10.63
N HIS A 58 -0.41 2.41 -10.43
CA HIS A 58 -1.03 3.74 -10.53
C HIS A 58 -0.49 4.73 -9.48
N SER A 59 -0.03 4.21 -8.34
CA SER A 59 0.57 4.98 -7.24
C SER A 59 2.10 5.10 -7.34
N PHE A 60 2.70 4.63 -8.45
CA PHE A 60 4.14 4.62 -8.68
C PHE A 60 4.96 3.74 -7.71
N GLU A 61 4.32 2.75 -7.07
CA GLU A 61 4.98 1.74 -6.24
C GLU A 61 5.40 0.55 -7.12
N TYR A 62 6.45 0.73 -7.93
CA TYR A 62 6.79 -0.20 -9.01
C TYR A 62 7.22 -1.58 -8.52
N GLU A 63 8.05 -1.63 -7.48
CA GLU A 63 8.55 -2.88 -6.90
C GLU A 63 7.40 -3.70 -6.31
N ASP A 64 6.55 -3.08 -5.48
CA ASP A 64 5.39 -3.74 -4.88
C ASP A 64 4.38 -4.17 -5.94
N ALA A 65 4.15 -3.32 -6.96
CA ALA A 65 3.29 -3.67 -8.10
C ALA A 65 3.83 -4.92 -8.82
N ARG A 66 5.15 -5.00 -9.03
CA ARG A 66 5.80 -6.13 -9.70
C ARG A 66 5.59 -7.42 -8.93
N GLU A 67 5.72 -7.39 -7.61
CA GLU A 67 5.45 -8.55 -6.76
C GLU A 67 4.02 -9.06 -6.93
N GLN A 68 3.03 -8.17 -7.00
CA GLN A 68 1.64 -8.57 -7.20
C GLN A 68 1.41 -9.14 -8.61
N PHE A 69 2.03 -8.57 -9.64
CA PHE A 69 1.94 -9.14 -10.99
C PHE A 69 2.60 -10.51 -11.09
N LEU A 70 3.72 -10.75 -10.40
CA LEU A 70 4.34 -12.07 -10.33
C LEU A 70 3.42 -13.08 -9.61
N LYS A 71 2.79 -12.71 -8.48
CA LYS A 71 1.78 -13.56 -7.83
C LYS A 71 0.60 -13.86 -8.75
N ALA A 72 0.16 -12.90 -9.55
CA ALA A 72 -0.90 -13.12 -10.53
C ALA A 72 -0.50 -14.14 -11.61
N GLN A 73 0.76 -14.10 -12.09
CA GLN A 73 1.29 -15.09 -13.03
C GLN A 73 1.39 -16.49 -12.41
N GLU A 74 1.82 -16.58 -11.14
CA GLU A 74 1.89 -17.85 -10.41
C GLU A 74 0.49 -18.46 -10.19
N ALA A 75 -0.50 -17.62 -9.88
CA ALA A 75 -1.88 -18.03 -9.70
C ALA A 75 -2.52 -18.51 -11.02
N ASP A 76 -2.20 -17.88 -12.15
CA ASP A 76 -2.68 -18.26 -13.47
C ASP A 76 -1.72 -17.84 -14.58
N SER A 77 -0.98 -18.81 -15.13
CA SER A 77 -0.05 -18.55 -16.24
C SER A 77 -0.76 -18.16 -17.55
N THR A 78 -2.09 -18.29 -17.63
CA THR A 78 -2.88 -17.81 -18.78
C THR A 78 -3.33 -16.35 -18.63
N CYS A 79 -3.08 -15.72 -17.47
CA CYS A 79 -3.33 -14.30 -17.23
C CYS A 79 -2.27 -13.42 -17.93
N ILE A 80 -2.39 -13.27 -19.25
CA ILE A 80 -1.44 -12.51 -20.07
C ILE A 80 -1.25 -11.07 -19.58
N MET A 81 -2.30 -10.47 -19.02
CA MET A 81 -2.25 -9.11 -18.50
C MET A 81 -1.33 -8.97 -17.27
N ALA A 82 -1.10 -10.03 -16.50
CA ALA A 82 -0.13 -9.99 -15.40
C ALA A 82 1.32 -9.86 -15.91
N TYR A 83 1.66 -10.49 -17.03
CA TYR A 83 2.97 -10.34 -17.68
C TYR A 83 3.16 -8.94 -18.28
N TRP A 84 2.10 -8.39 -18.89
CA TRP A 84 2.08 -6.99 -19.31
C TRP A 84 2.28 -6.04 -18.11
N GLY A 85 1.60 -6.30 -16.99
CA GLY A 85 1.73 -5.52 -15.77
C GLY A 85 3.16 -5.51 -15.24
N GLU A 86 3.80 -6.68 -15.13
CA GLU A 86 5.23 -6.79 -14.76
C GLU A 86 6.10 -5.95 -15.68
N ALA A 87 5.93 -6.05 -17.00
CA ALA A 87 6.71 -5.27 -17.97
C ALA A 87 6.52 -3.75 -17.80
N MET A 88 5.32 -3.29 -17.43
CA MET A 88 5.06 -1.87 -17.15
C MET A 88 5.77 -1.38 -15.89
N THR A 89 6.04 -2.24 -14.92
CA THR A 89 6.81 -1.87 -13.72
C THR A 89 8.28 -1.58 -13.98
N HIS A 90 8.78 -1.84 -15.20
CA HIS A 90 10.15 -1.51 -15.62
C HIS A 90 10.25 -0.18 -16.39
N ASN A 91 9.14 0.53 -16.54
CA ASN A 91 9.08 1.84 -17.17
C ASN A 91 8.67 2.91 -16.14
N HIS A 92 9.66 3.55 -15.52
CA HIS A 92 9.46 4.60 -14.54
C HIS A 92 9.38 5.96 -15.24
N THR A 93 8.28 6.21 -15.95
CA THR A 93 8.17 7.34 -16.90
C THR A 93 8.42 8.71 -16.26
N LEU A 94 7.95 8.94 -15.03
CA LEU A 94 8.21 10.22 -14.31
C LEU A 94 9.69 10.46 -14.05
N TRP A 95 10.48 9.40 -13.91
CA TRP A 95 11.91 9.44 -13.63
C TRP A 95 12.78 9.24 -14.87
N GLN A 96 12.17 9.10 -16.05
CA GLN A 96 12.88 8.86 -17.32
C GLN A 96 13.83 7.64 -17.22
N PHE A 97 13.42 6.64 -16.46
CA PHE A 97 14.19 5.42 -16.23
C PHE A 97 13.43 4.23 -16.80
N GLN A 98 14.12 3.42 -17.60
CA GLN A 98 13.53 2.28 -18.27
C GLN A 98 14.52 1.10 -18.31
N GLU A 99 14.08 -0.05 -17.82
CA GLU A 99 14.82 -1.31 -17.85
C GLU A 99 14.29 -2.18 -18.99
N LEU A 100 14.65 -1.83 -20.23
CA LEU A 100 14.07 -2.45 -21.43
C LEU A 100 14.30 -3.98 -21.48
N GLU A 101 15.47 -4.43 -21.06
CA GLU A 101 15.82 -5.86 -21.07
C GLU A 101 14.90 -6.66 -20.13
N GLU A 102 14.64 -6.13 -18.93
CA GLU A 102 13.75 -6.76 -17.95
C GLU A 102 12.29 -6.74 -18.40
N ALA A 103 11.84 -5.61 -18.97
CA ALA A 103 10.49 -5.51 -19.54
C ALA A 103 10.29 -6.56 -20.65
N GLN A 104 11.28 -6.76 -21.52
CA GLN A 104 11.22 -7.77 -22.57
C GLN A 104 11.31 -9.19 -21.99
N ALA A 105 12.12 -9.40 -20.95
CA ALA A 105 12.22 -10.68 -20.26
C ALA A 105 10.87 -11.09 -19.65
N ALA A 106 10.13 -10.16 -19.04
CA ALA A 106 8.78 -10.39 -18.53
C ALA A 106 7.82 -10.86 -19.65
N LEU A 107 7.81 -10.16 -20.79
CA LEU A 107 6.94 -10.51 -21.92
C LEU A 107 7.32 -11.83 -22.58
N ASN A 108 8.60 -12.16 -22.66
CA ASN A 108 9.08 -13.41 -23.26
C ASN A 108 8.64 -14.66 -22.48
N LYS A 109 8.14 -14.53 -21.24
CA LYS A 109 7.57 -15.66 -20.47
C LYS A 109 6.27 -16.21 -21.09
N ILE A 110 5.58 -15.44 -21.93
CA ILE A 110 4.29 -15.80 -22.53
C ILE A 110 4.43 -16.89 -23.63
N GLY A 111 5.62 -17.01 -24.25
CA GLY A 111 5.90 -17.95 -25.35
C GLY A 111 6.09 -17.26 -26.70
#